data_AF-A0A933AQP7-F1
#
_entry.id   AF-A0A933AQP7-F1
#
_cell.length_a   1.000
_cell.length_b   1.000
_cell.length_c   1.000
_cell.angle_alpha   90.00
_cell.angle_beta   90.00
_cell.angle_gamma   90.00
#
_symmetry.space_group_name_H-M   'P 1'
#
loop_
_entity.id
_entity.type
_entity.pdbx_description
1 polymer ?
#
loop_
_entity_poly.entity_id
_entity_poly.type
_entity_poly.pdbx_seq_one_letter_code
_entity_poly.pdbx_strand_id
1 'polypeptide(L)' 'MLRTLMTIGASGYNEWLRAAEDLVLSFEKPDKGRVIVLSPEGESSYDTAIDRGDVYVEEGSLVEFAGVPGDVFTVIAK' A
#
# COMPACT_ATOMS: atom_id res chain seq x y z
N MET A 1 13.11 6.85 8.91
CA MET A 1 12.14 6.45 7.87
C MET A 1 12.62 5.17 7.22
N LEU A 2 11.88 4.09 7.42
CA LEU A 2 12.14 2.80 6.79
C LEU A 2 11.53 2.82 5.38
N ARG A 3 12.25 2.25 4.40
CA ARG A 3 11.76 2.08 3.03
C ARG A 3 11.64 0.59 2.72
N THR A 4 10.47 0.20 2.24
CA THR A 4 10.19 -1.17 1.81
C THR A 4 9.76 -1.13 0.34
N LEU A 5 10.29 -2.05 -0.46
CA LEU A 5 9.87 -2.21 -1.85
C LEU A 5 8.86 -3.33 -1.94
N MET A 6 7.75 -3.08 -2.62
CA MET A 6 6.76 -4.09 -2.98
C MET A 6 6.77 -4.29 -4.49
N THR A 7 7.02 -5.53 -4.94
CA THR A 7 7.09 -5.85 -6.37
C THR A 7 5.97 -6.82 -6.71
N ILE A 8 5.16 -6.49 -7.72
CA ILE A 8 4.12 -7.39 -8.21
C ILE A 8 4.78 -8.60 -8.86
N GLY A 9 4.48 -9.79 -8.34
CA GLY A 9 5.03 -11.04 -8.84
C GLY A 9 4.68 -11.32 -10.31
N ALA A 10 5.42 -12.23 -10.94
CA ALA A 10 5.25 -12.59 -12.35
C ALA A 10 3.84 -13.08 -12.71
N SER A 11 3.11 -13.65 -11.74
CA SER A 11 1.72 -14.10 -11.92
C SER A 11 0.70 -12.96 -11.93
N GLY A 12 1.09 -11.72 -11.56
CA GLY A 12 0.24 -10.54 -11.63
C GLY A 12 -0.85 -10.47 -10.56
N TYR A 13 -0.71 -11.22 -9.46
CA TYR A 13 -1.59 -11.07 -8.30
C TYR A 13 -1.27 -9.79 -7.53
N ASN A 14 -2.29 -9.23 -6.88
CA ASN A 14 -2.09 -8.11 -5.98
C ASN A 14 -1.23 -8.56 -4.79
N GLU A 15 -0.31 -7.71 -4.37
CA GLU A 15 0.52 -7.95 -3.21
C GLU A 15 -0.06 -7.26 -1.99
N TRP A 16 0.27 -7.78 -0.81
CA TRP A 16 -0.36 -7.35 0.44
C TRP A 16 0.67 -7.17 1.54
N LEU A 17 0.52 -6.08 2.30
CA LEU A 17 1.19 -5.90 3.59
C LEU A 17 0.15 -5.80 4.70
N ARG A 18 0.53 -6.24 5.90
CA ARG A 18 -0.25 -6.01 7.12
C ARG A 18 0.52 -5.07 8.03
N ALA A 19 -0.14 -4.02 8.52
CA ALA A 19 0.43 -3.12 9.51
C ALA A 19 0.62 -3.85 10.84
N ALA A 20 1.84 -3.86 11.36
CA ALA A 20 2.19 -4.51 12.63
C ALA A 20 2.06 -3.59 13.85
N GLU A 21 1.91 -2.30 13.62
CA GLU A 21 1.76 -1.23 14.60
C GLU A 21 1.03 -0.05 13.92
N ASP A 22 0.67 0.98 14.68
CA ASP A 22 0.16 2.23 14.12
C ASP A 22 1.29 3.01 13.45
N LEU A 23 1.10 3.43 12.19
CA LEU A 23 2.12 4.17 11.45
C LEU A 23 1.53 5.12 10.40
N VAL A 24 2.35 6.09 9.98
CA VAL A 24 2.03 6.93 8.83
C VAL A 24 2.81 6.43 7.62
N LEU A 25 2.09 6.12 6.54
CA LEU A 25 2.65 5.64 5.28
C LEU A 25 2.58 6.69 4.18
N SER A 26 3.65 6.75 3.38
CA SER A 26 3.65 7.38 2.06
C SER A 26 3.93 6.32 1.00
N PHE A 27 3.40 6.53 -0.20
CA PHE A 27 3.59 5.61 -1.32
C PHE A 27 4.14 6.33 -2.55
N GLU A 28 5.20 5.77 -3.14
CA GLU A 28 5.55 6.02 -4.54
C GLU A 28 5.02 4.84 -5.35
N LYS A 29 4.26 5.11 -6.41
CA LYS A 29 3.59 4.08 -7.21
C LYS A 29 3.88 4.22 -8.70
N PRO A 30 3.83 3.13 -9.48
CA PRO A 30 3.73 3.20 -10.93
C PRO A 30 2.52 4.02 -11.38
N ASP A 31 2.58 4.57 -12.59
CA ASP A 31 1.54 5.45 -13.14
C ASP A 31 0.13 4.83 -13.04
N LYS A 32 0.01 3.58 -13.50
CA LYS A 32 -1.25 2.81 -13.46
C LYS A 32 -1.44 1.95 -12.21
N GLY A 33 -0.47 1.93 -11.30
CA GLY A 33 -0.58 1.21 -10.04
C GLY A 33 -1.58 1.87 -9.09
N ARG A 34 -2.14 1.09 -8.16
CA ARG A 34 -3.08 1.55 -7.13
C ARG A 34 -2.69 0.93 -5.79
N VAL A 35 -2.70 1.75 -4.75
CA VAL A 35 -2.59 1.32 -3.35
C VAL A 35 -3.91 1.61 -2.65
N ILE A 36 -4.41 0.61 -1.92
CA ILE A 36 -5.62 0.71 -1.09
C ILE A 36 -5.24 0.31 0.34
N VAL A 37 -5.69 1.07 1.32
CA VAL A 37 -5.59 0.70 2.73
C VAL A 37 -6.98 0.31 3.22
N LEU A 38 -7.07 -0.90 3.76
CA LEU A 38 -8.26 -1.43 4.42
C LEU A 38 -8.02 -1.43 5.92
N SER A 39 -8.97 -0.89 6.69
CA SER A 39 -8.98 -0.97 8.14
C SER A 39 -9.03 -2.45 8.60
N PRO A 40 -8.73 -2.76 9.87
CA PRO A 40 -8.89 -4.10 10.43
C PRO A 40 -10.32 -4.67 10.26
N GLU A 41 -11.33 -3.79 10.18
CA GLU A 41 -12.74 -4.13 9.93
C GLU A 41 -13.04 -4.37 8.43
N GLY A 42 -12.08 -4.09 7.55
CA GLY A 42 -12.18 -4.29 6.11
C GLY A 42 -12.75 -3.10 5.34
N GLU A 43 -12.91 -1.93 5.96
CA GLU A 43 -13.36 -0.72 5.28
C GLU A 43 -12.19 -0.01 4.60
N SER A 44 -12.39 0.54 3.40
CA SER A 44 -11.35 1.33 2.72
C SER A 44 -11.15 2.67 3.41
N SER A 45 -9.99 2.87 4.04
CA SER A 45 -9.62 4.12 4.70
C SER A 45 -8.77 5.04 3.81
N TYR A 46 -8.17 4.51 2.74
CA TYR A 46 -7.41 5.27 1.77
C TYR A 46 -7.30 4.56 0.42
N ASP A 47 -7.37 5.33 -0.66
CA ASP A 47 -7.22 4.80 -2.01
C ASP A 47 -6.56 5.82 -2.94
N THR A 48 -5.37 5.49 -3.44
CA THR A 48 -4.61 6.37 -4.37
C THR A 48 -5.32 6.68 -5.70
N ALA A 49 -6.42 6.00 -6.04
CA ALA A 49 -7.26 6.43 -7.16
C ALA A 49 -7.90 7.80 -6.89
N ILE A 50 -8.25 8.08 -5.63
CA ILE A 50 -8.99 9.26 -5.19
C ILE A 50 -8.12 10.16 -4.31
N ASP A 51 -7.44 9.56 -3.35
CA ASP A 51 -6.68 10.23 -2.30
C ASP A 51 -5.23 10.48 -2.70
N ARG A 52 -4.60 11.44 -2.03
CA ARG A 52 -3.20 11.84 -2.25
C ARG A 52 -2.54 12.13 -0.91
N GLY A 53 -1.23 11.90 -0.85
CA GLY A 53 -0.40 12.26 0.30
C GLY A 53 -0.15 11.07 1.23
N ASP A 54 0.15 11.40 2.49
CA ASP A 54 0.39 10.41 3.53
C ASP A 54 -0.93 9.90 4.10
N VAL A 55 -0.92 8.69 4.64
CA VAL A 55 -2.08 8.07 5.28
C VAL A 55 -1.69 7.52 6.65
N TYR A 56 -2.56 7.74 7.64
CA TYR A 56 -2.48 7.03 8.92
C TYR A 56 -3.05 5.62 8.75
N VAL A 57 -2.26 4.63 9.15
CA VAL A 57 -2.60 3.22 9.04
C VAL A 57 -2.56 2.62 10.45
N GLU A 58 -3.71 2.21 10.94
CA GLU A 58 -3.82 1.56 12.26
C GLU A 58 -3.29 0.13 12.22
N GLU A 59 -2.81 -0.34 13.37
CA GLU A 59 -2.35 -1.71 13.57
C GLU A 59 -3.39 -2.71 13.04
N GLY A 60 -2.92 -3.71 12.27
CA GLY A 60 -3.77 -4.76 11.73
C GLY A 60 -4.43 -4.44 10.39
N SER A 61 -4.39 -3.18 9.93
CA SER A 61 -4.81 -2.79 8.59
C SER A 61 -4.07 -3.57 7.51
N LEU A 62 -4.72 -3.72 6.35
CA LEU A 62 -4.12 -4.31 5.16
C LEU A 62 -3.83 -3.22 4.14
N VAL A 63 -2.66 -3.29 3.51
CA VAL A 63 -2.27 -2.44 2.38
C VAL A 63 -2.19 -3.32 1.14
N GLU A 64 -3.11 -3.10 0.21
CA GLU A 64 -3.16 -3.75 -1.09
C GLU A 64 -2.35 -2.97 -2.11
N PHE A 65 -1.56 -3.69 -2.92
CA PHE A 65 -0.82 -3.15 -4.05
C PHE A 65 -1.32 -3.83 -5.33
N ALA A 66 -2.02 -3.06 -6.17
CA ALA A 66 -2.54 -3.52 -7.45
C ALA A 66 -1.74 -2.87 -8.60
N GLY A 67 -1.20 -3.71 -9.48
CA GLY A 67 -0.37 -3.30 -10.61
C GLY A 67 -0.23 -4.42 -11.64
N VAL A 68 0.73 -4.28 -12.55
CA VAL A 68 1.09 -5.32 -13.52
C VAL A 68 2.37 -6.05 -13.10
N PRO A 69 2.65 -7.27 -13.60
CA PRO A 69 3.88 -7.99 -13.27
C PRO A 69 5.14 -7.14 -13.43
N GLY A 70 5.97 -7.11 -12.38
CA GLY A 70 7.20 -6.32 -12.33
C GLY A 70 7.04 -4.86 -11.91
N ASP A 71 5.82 -4.36 -11.72
CA ASP A 71 5.59 -3.06 -11.09
C ASP A 71 6.22 -3.03 -9.70
N VAL A 72 6.89 -1.93 -9.38
CA VAL A 72 7.52 -1.70 -8.07
C VAL A 72 6.91 -0.49 -7.40
N PHE A 73 6.47 -0.68 -6.15
CA PHE A 73 5.97 0.35 -5.26
C PHE A 73 7.00 0.60 -4.16
N THR A 74 7.19 1.87 -3.77
CA THR A 74 7.96 2.23 -2.59
C THR A 74 7.00 2.56 -1.46
N VAL A 75 7.12 1.85 -0.34
CA VAL A 75 6.42 2.15 0.91
C VAL A 75 7.39 2.85 1.86
N ILE A 76 7.00 4.00 2.38
CA ILE A 76 7.80 4.79 3.31
C ILE A 76 7.06 4.88 4.64
N ALA A 77 7.61 4.27 5.68
CA ALA A 77 7.09 4.36 7.05
C ALA A 77 7.79 5.52 7.79
N LYS A 78 6.99 6.41 8.38
CA LYS A 78 7.44 7.60 9.11
C LYS A 78 7.53 7.38 10.60
#